data_AF-A0A2V7H3K2-F1
#
_entry.id   AF-A0A2V7H3K2-F1
#
_cell.length_a   1.000
_cell.length_b   1.000
_cell.length_c   1.000
_cell.angle_alpha   90.00
_cell.angle_beta   90.00
_cell.angle_gamma   90.00
#
_symmetry.space_group_name_H-M   'P 1'
#
loop_
_entity.id
_entity.type
_entity.pdbx_description
1 polymer ?
#
loop_
_entity_poly.entity_id
_entity_poly.type
_entity_poly.pdbx_seq_one_letter_code
_entity_poly.pdbx_strand_id
1 'polypeptide(L)' 'MTGKVTMAAATAGHAEGGTTLNAFDNALLAAGIGNINLVKVSSILPPEVPVIDLPKIKPGAIVPTAYAAMTSET' A
#
# COMPACT_ATOMS: atom_id res chain seq x y z
N MET A 1 -15.50 5.87 -15.53
CA MET A 1 -15.79 6.34 -14.16
C MET A 1 -14.46 6.61 -13.46
N THR A 2 -13.99 7.85 -13.44
CA THR A 2 -12.82 8.24 -12.64
C THR A 2 -13.32 8.60 -11.25
N GLY A 3 -13.16 7.67 -10.29
CA GLY A 3 -13.43 7.96 -8.89
C GLY A 3 -12.46 9.03 -8.39
N LYS A 4 -12.98 10.09 -7.75
CA LYS A 4 -12.15 11.12 -7.12
C LYS A 4 -11.45 10.50 -5.91
N VAL A 5 -10.14 10.68 -5.78
CA VAL A 5 -9.41 10.37 -4.54
C VAL A 5 -9.85 11.39 -3.48
N THR A 6 -10.38 10.92 -2.36
CA THR A 6 -10.97 11.75 -1.30
C THR A 6 -10.17 11.79 -0.01
N MET A 7 -9.20 10.88 0.16
CA MET A 7 -8.33 10.79 1.33
C MET A 7 -7.05 10.05 0.95
N ALA A 8 -5.99 10.27 1.70
CA ALA A 8 -4.73 9.55 1.60
C ALA A 8 -4.27 9.10 2.98
N ALA A 9 -3.52 7.99 3.04
CA ALA A 9 -2.88 7.50 4.25
C ALA A 9 -1.47 7.02 3.89
N ALA A 10 -0.54 7.21 4.82
CA ALA A 10 0.81 6.66 4.73
C ALA A 10 0.93 5.43 5.63
N THR A 11 1.65 4.42 5.17
CA THR A 11 1.98 3.25 5.98
C THR A 11 3.32 2.67 5.53
N ALA A 12 3.95 1.91 6.41
CA ALA A 12 5.19 1.19 6.15
C ALA A 12 5.18 -0.12 6.94
N GLY A 13 5.86 -1.12 6.40
CA GLY A 13 6.00 -2.43 7.03
C GLY A 13 7.24 -3.11 6.52
N HIS A 14 7.73 -4.08 7.30
CA HIS A 14 8.83 -4.94 6.94
C HIS A 14 8.50 -6.35 7.44
N ALA A 15 8.98 -7.35 6.73
CA ALA A 15 8.84 -8.74 7.13
C ALA A 15 9.81 -9.63 6.36
N GLU A 16 10.08 -10.80 6.95
CA GLU A 16 10.76 -11.91 6.29
C GLU A 16 9.75 -12.80 5.52
N GLY A 17 10.27 -13.63 4.63
CA GLY A 17 9.48 -14.63 3.92
C GLY A 17 10.37 -15.67 3.24
N GLY A 18 9.80 -16.85 2.97
CA GLY A 18 10.54 -17.94 2.31
C GLY A 18 10.92 -17.64 0.85
N THR A 19 10.40 -16.55 0.28
CA THR A 19 10.75 -16.01 -1.04
C THR A 19 10.68 -14.49 -0.96
N THR A 20 11.30 -13.77 -1.90
CA THR A 20 11.19 -12.30 -2.00
C THR A 20 9.74 -11.83 -2.13
N LEU A 21 8.90 -12.58 -2.84
CA LEU A 21 7.46 -12.29 -2.97
C LEU A 21 6.72 -12.46 -1.63
N ASN A 22 7.00 -13.53 -0.88
CA ASN A 22 6.39 -13.76 0.42
C ASN A 22 6.84 -12.72 1.45
N ALA A 23 8.11 -12.30 1.40
CA ALA A 23 8.63 -11.23 2.26
C ALA A 23 7.93 -9.89 1.97
N PHE A 24 7.75 -9.56 0.69
CA PHE A 24 6.98 -8.39 0.28
C PHE A 24 5.52 -8.47 0.73
N ASP A 25 4.83 -9.60 0.54
CA ASP A 25 3.44 -9.79 0.97
C ASP A 25 3.27 -9.64 2.49
N ASN A 26 4.15 -10.29 3.26
CA ASN A 26 4.16 -10.14 4.72
C ASN A 26 4.45 -8.70 5.16
N ALA A 27 5.28 -7.96 4.43
CA ALA A 27 5.54 -6.55 4.72
C ALA A 27 4.28 -5.69 4.48
N LEU A 28 3.47 -6.01 3.47
CA LEU A 28 2.18 -5.36 3.26
C LEU A 28 1.19 -5.69 4.37
N LEU A 29 1.17 -6.92 4.87
CA LEU A 29 0.36 -7.32 6.03
C LEU A 29 0.79 -6.55 7.29
N ALA A 30 2.09 -6.43 7.55
CA ALA A 30 2.64 -5.64 8.64
C ALA A 30 2.31 -4.14 8.51
N ALA A 31 2.26 -3.62 7.27
CA ALA A 31 1.81 -2.27 6.96
C ALA A 31 0.27 -2.08 7.04
N GLY A 32 -0.50 -3.11 7.37
CA GLY A 32 -1.96 -3.05 7.47
C GLY A 32 -2.70 -2.99 6.12
N ILE A 33 -2.00 -3.24 5.01
CA ILE A 33 -2.55 -3.17 3.64
C ILE A 33 -2.38 -4.47 2.84
N GLY A 34 -1.96 -5.58 3.46
CA GLY A 34 -1.68 -6.84 2.73
C GLY A 34 -2.89 -7.51 2.08
N ASN A 35 -4.11 -7.14 2.47
CA ASN A 35 -5.33 -7.75 1.91
C ASN A 35 -6.00 -6.91 0.81
N ILE A 36 -5.32 -5.91 0.23
CA ILE A 36 -5.88 -5.06 -0.84
C ILE A 36 -5.08 -5.23 -2.15
N ASN A 37 -5.69 -4.83 -3.26
CA ASN A 37 -5.03 -4.80 -4.56
C ASN A 37 -4.36 -3.44 -4.78
N LEU A 38 -3.02 -3.43 -4.79
CA LEU A 38 -2.25 -2.20 -5.02
C LEU A 38 -2.15 -1.89 -6.51
N VAL A 39 -2.64 -0.71 -6.92
CA VAL A 39 -2.37 -0.15 -8.25
C VAL A 39 -1.22 0.82 -8.13
N LYS A 40 -0.04 0.43 -8.63
CA LYS A 40 1.14 1.29 -8.57
C LYS A 40 0.91 2.55 -9.40
N VAL A 41 1.01 3.71 -8.76
CA VAL A 41 0.96 5.02 -9.41
C VAL A 41 2.29 5.76 -9.22
N SER A 42 2.45 6.88 -9.94
CA SER A 42 3.52 7.84 -9.64
C SER A 42 3.25 8.55 -8.30
N SER A 43 4.18 9.40 -7.88
CA SER A 43 4.23 9.98 -6.54
C SER A 43 3.58 11.38 -6.43
N ILE A 44 2.33 11.53 -6.89
CA ILE A 44 1.58 12.80 -6.78
C ILE A 44 0.34 12.61 -5.91
N LEU A 45 0.25 13.38 -4.82
CA LEU A 45 -0.96 13.52 -4.01
C LEU A 45 -1.85 14.60 -4.65
N PRO A 46 -3.13 14.31 -4.96
CA PRO A 46 -4.03 15.32 -5.49
C PRO A 46 -4.24 16.48 -4.49
N PRO A 47 -4.48 17.71 -4.96
CA PRO A 47 -4.72 18.86 -4.10
C PRO A 47 -5.96 18.63 -3.22
N GLU A 48 -5.96 19.25 -2.04
CA GLU A 48 -7.09 19.24 -1.09
C GLU A 48 -7.48 17.85 -0.55
N VAL A 49 -6.67 16.82 -0.80
CA VAL A 49 -6.86 15.49 -0.21
C VAL A 49 -6.29 15.47 1.21
N PRO A 50 -7.11 15.21 2.24
CA PRO A 50 -6.61 15.09 3.60
C PRO A 50 -5.76 13.83 3.76
N VAL A 51 -4.65 13.97 4.47
CA VAL A 51 -3.87 12.84 4.98
C VAL A 51 -4.46 12.44 6.32
N ILE A 52 -4.91 11.18 6.40
CA ILE A 52 -5.55 10.60 7.58
C ILE A 52 -4.79 9.37 8.04
N ASP A 53 -5.10 8.90 9.25
CA ASP A 53 -4.66 7.58 9.70
C ASP A 53 -5.23 6.49 8.77
N LEU A 54 -4.46 5.42 8.58
CA LEU A 54 -4.83 4.32 7.68
C LEU A 54 -6.21 3.75 8.06
N PRO A 55 -7.26 3.94 7.23
CA PRO A 55 -8.58 3.43 7.55
C PRO A 55 -8.62 1.91 7.34
N LYS A 56 -9.64 1.27 7.90
CA LYS A 56 -9.94 -0.12 7.53
C LYS A 56 -10.41 -0.17 6.07
N ILE A 57 -9.59 -0.74 5.21
CA ILE A 57 -9.91 -0.92 3.79
C ILE A 57 -10.54 -2.30 3.60
N LYS A 58 -11.58 -2.37 2.77
CA LYS A 58 -12.22 -3.64 2.42
C LYS A 58 -11.20 -4.57 1.73
N PRO A 59 -11.06 -5.83 2.16
CA PRO A 59 -10.23 -6.80 1.45
C PRO A 59 -10.61 -6.91 -0.03
N GLY A 60 -9.60 -6.98 -0.89
CA GLY A 60 -9.74 -7.00 -2.36
C GLY A 60 -10.03 -5.64 -3.01
N ALA A 61 -10.13 -4.54 -2.24
CA ALA A 61 -10.27 -3.21 -2.82
C ALA A 61 -9.10 -2.86 -3.74
N ILE A 62 -9.37 -2.17 -4.85
CA ILE A 62 -8.35 -1.67 -5.78
C ILE A 62 -7.95 -0.26 -5.32
N VAL A 63 -6.71 -0.09 -4.89
CA VAL A 63 -6.23 1.14 -4.25
C VAL A 63 -5.01 1.73 -5.01
N PRO A 64 -5.12 2.93 -5.60
CA PRO A 64 -3.98 3.66 -6.13
C PRO A 64 -2.94 3.90 -5.04
N THR A 65 -1.74 3.36 -5.21
CA THR A 65 -0.69 3.36 -4.19
C THR A 65 0.64 3.77 -4.80
N ALA A 66 1.20 4.87 -4.32
CA ALA A 66 2.60 5.20 -4.56
C ALA A 66 3.44 4.44 -3.52
N TYR A 67 4.28 3.49 -3.94
CA TYR A 67 5.12 2.73 -3.02
C TYR A 67 6.50 2.43 -3.61
N ALA A 68 7.45 2.23 -2.70
CA ALA A 68 8.74 1.61 -2.95
C ALA A 68 8.86 0.39 -2.02
N ALA A 69 9.56 -0.63 -2.47
CA ALA A 69 9.88 -1.81 -1.69
C ALA A 69 11.30 -2.24 -2.04
N MET A 70 11.99 -2.77 -1.04
CA MET A 70 13.32 -3.34 -1.19
C MET A 70 13.32 -4.71 -0.52
N THR A 71 13.96 -5.67 -1.17
CA THR A 71 14.17 -7.02 -0.65
C THR A 71 15.66 -7.34 -0.72
N SER A 72 16.15 -8.16 0.21
CA SER A 72 17.51 -8.70 0.19
C SER A 72 17.42 -10.21 0.39
N GLU A 73 18.30 -10.94 -0.27
CA GLU A 73 18.47 -12.39 -0.12
C GLU A 73 19.97 -12.70 0.04
N THR A 74 20.28 -13.90 0.55
CA THR A 74 21.66 -14.36 0.79
C THR A 74 22.19 -15.12 -0.41
#